data_AF-G9KBT4-F1
#
_entry.id   AF-G9KBT4-F1
#
_cell.length_a   1.000
_cell.length_b   1.000
_cell.length_c   1.000
_cell.angle_alpha   90.00
_cell.angle_beta   90.00
_cell.angle_gamma   90.00
#
_symmetry.space_group_name_H-M   'P 1'
#
loop_
_entity.id
_entity.type
_entity.pdbx_description
1 polymer ?
#
loop_
_entity_poly.entity_id
_entity_poly.type
_entity_poly.pdbx_seq_one_letter_code
_entity_poly.pdbx_strand_id
1 'polypeptide(L)'
;QAIEELDSMCKSLNKQDEKQLQELALEERETIAQKIHVLYSELFQSLVPKEKYDKNDVILEVTSGRTTGGDICQQFTREIFDMYQNYS
;
A
#
# COMPACT_ATOMS: atom_id res chain seq x y z
N GLN A 1 -20.20 14.75 -2.09
CA GLN A 1 -20.30 16.15 -2.54
C GLN A 1 -19.13 16.55 -3.45
N ALA A 2 -17.91 16.85 -2.97
CA ALA A 2 -16.82 17.31 -3.86
C ALA A 2 -16.40 16.30 -4.97
N ILE A 3 -16.36 15.00 -4.67
CA ILE A 3 -16.05 13.95 -5.66
C ILE A 3 -17.17 13.79 -6.69
N GLU A 4 -18.43 13.91 -6.26
CA GLU A 4 -19.59 13.82 -7.14
C GLU A 4 -19.69 15.03 -8.08
N GLU A 5 -19.31 16.21 -7.59
CA GLU A 5 -19.19 17.44 -8.39
C GLU A 5 -18.09 17.31 -9.45
N LEU A 6 -16.91 16.79 -9.08
CA LEU A 6 -15.81 16.51 -10.01
C LEU A 6 -16.17 15.46 -11.06
N ASP A 7 -16.86 14.39 -10.66
CA ASP A 7 -17.34 13.36 -11.60
C ASP A 7 -18.39 13.91 -12.57
N SER A 8 -19.25 14.82 -12.10
CA SER A 8 -20.23 15.53 -12.92
C SER A 8 -19.54 16.47 -13.93
N MET A 9 -18.51 17.21 -13.50
CA MET A 9 -17.69 18.04 -14.37
C MET A 9 -16.97 17.22 -15.43
N CYS A 10 -16.32 16.11 -15.05
CA CYS A 10 -15.63 15.22 -16.00
C CYS A 10 -16.57 14.64 -17.07
N LYS A 11 -17.83 14.37 -16.72
CA LYS A 11 -18.84 13.80 -17.64
C LYS A 11 -19.51 14.85 -18.55
N SER A 12 -19.51 16.12 -18.14
CA SER A 12 -20.18 17.21 -18.87
C SER A 12 -19.26 17.93 -19.86
N LEU A 13 -17.94 17.90 -19.63
CA LEU A 13 -16.92 18.51 -20.48
C LEU A 13 -16.58 17.61 -21.69
N ASN A 14 -17.40 17.70 -22.75
CA ASN A 14 -17.29 16.87 -23.96
C ASN A 14 -16.98 17.66 -25.24
N LYS A 15 -16.77 18.98 -25.15
CA LYS A 15 -16.49 19.84 -26.31
C LYS A 15 -14.97 19.98 -26.52
N GLN A 16 -14.53 20.08 -27.77
CA GLN A 16 -13.09 20.20 -28.10
C GLN A 16 -12.41 21.42 -27.46
N ASP A 17 -13.16 22.49 -27.18
CA ASP A 17 -12.65 23.72 -26.56
C ASP A 17 -12.46 23.61 -25.04
N GLU A 18 -12.91 22.52 -24.42
CA GLU A 18 -12.91 22.30 -22.97
C GLU A 18 -11.83 21.30 -22.52
N LYS A 19 -10.95 20.86 -23.43
CA LYS A 19 -9.96 19.80 -23.18
C LYS A 19 -9.01 20.11 -22.02
N GLN A 20 -8.52 21.34 -21.91
CA GLN A 20 -7.66 21.76 -20.80
C GLN A 20 -8.38 21.71 -19.45
N LEU A 21 -9.67 22.06 -19.43
CA LEU A 21 -10.48 22.03 -18.22
C LEU A 21 -10.78 20.57 -17.81
N GLN A 22 -10.96 19.68 -18.78
CA GLN A 22 -11.10 18.25 -18.54
C GLN A 22 -9.81 17.62 -17.96
N GLU A 23 -8.63 17.97 -18.50
CA GLU A 23 -7.34 17.52 -17.97
C GLU A 23 -7.14 17.96 -16.51
N LEU A 24 -7.43 19.22 -16.19
CA LEU A 24 -7.37 19.75 -14.82
C LEU A 24 -8.32 18.99 -13.86
N ALA A 25 -9.56 18.74 -14.28
CA ALA A 25 -10.52 17.99 -13.46
C ALA A 25 -10.08 16.54 -13.21
N LEU A 26 -9.41 15.90 -14.18
CA LEU A 26 -8.84 14.57 -14.02
C LEU A 26 -7.66 14.54 -13.04
N GLU A 27 -6.77 15.53 -13.11
CA GLU A 27 -5.64 15.68 -12.17
C GLU A 27 -6.12 15.93 -10.74
N GLU A 28 -7.13 16.79 -10.55
CA GLU A 28 -7.73 17.03 -9.24
C GLU A 28 -8.36 15.75 -8.67
N ARG A 29 -9.06 14.98 -9.50
CA ARG A 29 -9.63 13.70 -9.10
C ARG A 29 -8.55 12.70 -8.68
N GLU A 30 -7.46 12.60 -9.42
CA GLU A 30 -6.33 11.72 -9.08
C GLU A 30 -5.70 12.15 -7.74
N THR A 31 -5.49 13.44 -7.56
CA THR A 31 -4.95 14.01 -6.31
C THR A 31 -5.83 13.67 -5.10
N ILE A 32 -7.15 13.78 -5.25
CA ILE A 32 -8.10 13.43 -4.18
C ILE A 32 -8.07 11.91 -3.92
N ALA A 33 -8.02 11.08 -4.96
CA ALA A 33 -7.93 9.64 -4.80
C ALA A 33 -6.66 9.21 -4.06
N GLN A 34 -5.51 9.84 -4.37
CA GLN A 34 -4.25 9.62 -3.66
C GLN A 34 -4.36 10.04 -2.18
N LYS A 35 -4.95 11.20 -1.89
CA LYS A 35 -5.19 11.66 -0.51
C LYS A 35 -6.07 10.67 0.27
N ILE A 36 -7.13 10.17 -0.36
CA ILE A 36 -8.00 9.15 0.24
C ILE A 36 -7.22 7.88 0.56
N HIS A 37 -6.38 7.41 -0.36
CA HIS A 37 -5.55 6.23 -0.14
C HIS A 37 -4.60 6.40 1.06
N VAL A 38 -3.93 7.56 1.16
CA VAL A 38 -3.05 7.89 2.30
C VAL A 38 -3.85 7.90 3.61
N LEU A 39 -4.99 8.60 3.64
CA LEU A 39 -5.84 8.68 4.84
C LEU A 39 -6.37 7.31 5.27
N TYR A 40 -6.73 6.43 4.32
CA TYR A 40 -7.10 5.06 4.63
C TYR A 40 -5.94 4.29 5.26
N SER A 41 -4.72 4.42 4.72
CA SER A 41 -3.53 3.78 5.27
C SER A 41 -3.25 4.24 6.70
N GLU A 42 -3.33 5.55 6.96
CA GLU A 42 -3.17 6.13 8.31
C GLU A 42 -4.26 5.66 9.27
N LEU A 43 -5.51 5.62 8.81
CA LEU A 43 -6.63 5.11 9.60
C LEU A 43 -6.41 3.65 9.99
N PHE A 44 -6.06 2.78 9.03
CA PHE A 44 -5.77 1.38 9.32
C PHE A 44 -4.64 1.22 10.33
N GLN A 45 -3.57 2.01 10.18
CA GLN A 45 -2.46 1.99 11.14
C GLN A 45 -2.89 2.46 12.53
N SER A 46 -3.80 3.44 12.62
CA SER A 46 -4.33 3.94 13.90
C SER A 46 -5.29 2.97 14.58
N LEU A 47 -5.94 2.08 13.82
CA LEU A 47 -6.85 1.06 14.38
C LEU A 47 -6.09 -0.10 15.01
N VAL A 48 -4.82 -0.29 14.66
CA VAL A 48 -3.97 -1.29 15.31
C VAL A 48 -3.57 -0.75 16.69
N PRO A 49 -3.96 -1.41 17.79
CA PRO A 49 -3.57 -0.99 19.12
C PRO A 49 -2.06 -1.08 19.25
N LYS A 50 -1.43 0.02 19.68
CA LYS A 50 0.02 0.05 19.91
C LYS A 50 0.37 -0.84 21.09
N GLU A 51 1.24 -1.82 20.88
CA GLU A 51 1.76 -2.65 21.96
C GLU A 51 3.02 -2.04 22.58
N LYS A 52 3.31 -2.45 23.82
CA LYS A 52 4.45 -1.95 24.60
C LYS A 52 5.79 -2.12 23.89
N TYR A 53 5.90 -3.11 23.01
CA TYR A 53 7.16 -3.54 22.41
C TYR A 53 7.28 -3.21 20.91
N ASP A 54 6.30 -2.54 20.30
CA ASP A 54 6.30 -2.21 18.85
C ASP A 54 7.52 -1.38 18.40
N LYS A 55 8.14 -0.63 19.32
CA LYS A 55 9.30 0.21 19.05
C LYS A 55 10.64 -0.47 19.32
N ASN A 56 10.63 -1.69 19.82
CA ASN A 56 11.85 -2.39 20.16
C ASN A 56 12.44 -3.07 18.93
N ASP A 57 13.77 -3.12 18.87
CA ASP A 57 14.46 -3.99 17.91
C ASP A 57 14.09 -5.45 18.17
N VAL A 58 14.04 -6.23 17.09
CA VAL A 58 13.67 -7.65 17.13
C VAL A 58 14.84 -8.52 16.65
N ILE A 59 14.95 -9.71 17.20
CA ILE A 59 15.85 -10.76 16.70
C ILE A 59 14.97 -11.74 15.92
N LEU A 60 15.26 -11.90 14.63
CA LEU A 60 14.58 -12.87 13.77
C LEU A 60 15.40 -14.17 13.70
N GLU A 61 14.83 -15.26 14.21
CA GLU A 61 15.35 -16.62 14.04
C GLU A 61 14.53 -17.34 12.96
N VAL A 62 15.19 -17.89 11.94
CA VAL A 62 14.56 -18.71 10.91
C VAL A 62 15.21 -20.10 10.94
N THR A 63 14.42 -21.11 11.28
CA THR A 63 14.92 -22.47 11.51
C THR A 63 14.20 -23.47 10.62
N SER A 64 14.95 -24.35 9.94
CA SER A 64 14.39 -25.39 9.07
C SER A 64 13.73 -26.51 9.89
N GLY A 65 12.56 -26.97 9.46
CA GLY A 65 11.86 -28.11 10.08
C GLY A 65 12.68 -29.41 10.04
N ARG A 66 12.61 -30.21 11.10
CA ARG A 66 13.42 -31.43 11.27
C ARG A 66 12.82 -32.72 10.72
N THR A 67 11.52 -32.75 10.40
CA THR A 67 10.77 -34.02 10.27
C THR A 67 10.38 -34.41 8.84
N THR A 68 10.24 -33.48 7.89
CA THR A 68 9.96 -33.80 6.48
C THR A 68 10.48 -32.69 5.57
N GLY A 69 11.37 -33.02 4.61
CA GLY A 69 11.82 -32.09 3.57
C GLY A 69 13.32 -31.82 3.47
N GLY A 70 14.13 -32.22 4.47
CA GLY A 70 15.61 -32.25 4.38
C GLY A 70 16.22 -30.99 3.75
N ASP A 71 16.89 -31.17 2.61
CA ASP A 71 17.57 -30.09 1.86
C ASP A 71 16.60 -29.04 1.32
N ILE A 72 15.36 -29.42 0.99
CA ILE A 72 14.33 -28.49 0.49
C ILE A 72 13.92 -27.53 1.61
N CYS A 73 13.78 -28.02 2.85
CA CYS A 73 13.49 -27.16 4.00
C CYS A 73 14.63 -26.20 4.29
N GLN A 74 15.88 -26.64 4.16
CA GLN A 74 17.05 -25.77 4.34
C GLN A 74 17.12 -24.69 3.25
N GLN A 75 16.89 -25.07 2.00
CA GLN A 75 16.85 -24.12 0.88
C GLN A 75 15.74 -23.08 1.09
N PHE A 76 14.53 -23.52 1.44
CA PHE A 76 13.42 -22.60 1.70
C PHE A 76 13.69 -21.68 2.89
N THR A 77 14.26 -22.21 3.99
CA THR A 77 14.67 -21.38 5.13
C THR A 77 15.67 -20.30 4.73
N ARG A 78 16.63 -20.64 3.86
CA ARG A 78 17.58 -19.67 3.31
C ARG A 78 16.89 -18.62 2.46
N GLU A 79 16.01 -19.02 1.56
CA GLU A 79 15.28 -18.08 0.69
C GLU A 79 14.42 -17.09 1.50
N ILE A 80 13.76 -17.56 2.56
CA ILE A 80 12.99 -16.68 3.47
C ILE A 80 13.92 -15.73 4.24
N PHE A 81 15.04 -16.23 4.76
CA PHE A 81 16.01 -15.39 5.44
C PHE A 81 16.57 -14.30 4.51
N ASP A 82 16.96 -14.66 3.29
CA ASP A 82 17.47 -13.73 2.27
C ASP A 82 16.38 -12.70 1.88
N MET A 83 15.11 -13.11 1.79
CA MET A 83 13.99 -12.19 1.51
C MET A 83 13.86 -11.12 2.62
N TYR A 84 13.84 -11.53 3.88
CA TYR A 84 13.73 -10.58 5.00
C TYR A 84 14.98 -9.73 5.17
N GLN A 85 16.17 -10.28 4.90
CA GLN A 85 17.42 -9.53 4.94
C GLN A 85 17.48 -8.41 3.89
N ASN A 86 16.95 -8.65 2.69
CA ASN A 86 16.94 -7.64 1.61
C ASN A 86 15.78 -6.63 1.70
N TYR A 87 14.76 -6.91 2.53
CA TYR A 87 13.66 -5.98 2.77
C TYR A 87 14.04 -4.87 3.76
N SER A 88 14.84 -5.22 4.77
CA SER A 88 15.36 -4.28 5.78
C SER A 88 16.42 -3.35 5.22
#